data_AF-A0A662U7W3-F1
#
_entry.id   AF-A0A662U7W3-F1
#
_cell.length_a   1.000
_cell.length_b   1.000
_cell.length_c   1.000
_cell.angle_alpha   90.00
_cell.angle_beta   90.00
_cell.angle_gamma   90.00
#
_symmetry.space_group_name_H-M   'P 1'
#
loop_
_entity.id
_entity.type
_entity.pdbx_description
1 polymer ?
#
loop_
_entity_poly.entity_id
_entity_poly.type
_entity_poly.pdbx_seq_one_letter_code
_entity_poly.pdbx_strand_id
1 'polypeptide(L)'
;MEVKTYLPFKLFFIGFILMVLGIIVIMLASLYFATTKGEAEVSGGVLFIFGFIPIGFAFGPHSEYIMVFLIILALVVMVLSFLLRRSAKT
;
A
#
# COMPACT_ATOMS: atom_id res chain seq x y z
N MET A 1 -25.26 -29.10 11.23
CA MET A 1 -25.25 -27.84 10.46
C MET A 1 -24.17 -27.98 9.39
N GLU A 2 -24.54 -28.07 8.12
CA GLU A 2 -23.56 -28.04 7.02
C GLU A 2 -22.96 -26.63 6.95
N VAL A 3 -21.68 -26.51 7.27
CA VAL A 3 -20.94 -25.28 6.99
C VAL A 3 -20.78 -25.21 5.48
N LYS A 4 -21.59 -24.35 4.86
CA LYS A 4 -21.58 -24.05 3.44
C LYS A 4 -20.23 -23.41 3.04
N THR A 5 -19.23 -24.23 2.71
CA THR A 5 -17.84 -23.85 2.36
C THR A 5 -17.73 -22.83 1.21
N TYR A 6 -18.83 -22.59 0.49
CA TYR A 6 -18.94 -21.63 -0.60
C TYR A 6 -19.17 -20.18 -0.15
N LEU A 7 -19.59 -19.93 1.09
CA LEU A 7 -19.82 -18.56 1.56
C LEU A 7 -18.51 -17.75 1.69
N PRO A 8 -17.43 -18.27 2.31
CA PRO A 8 -16.16 -17.56 2.39
C PRO A 8 -15.55 -17.29 1.01
N PHE A 9 -15.63 -18.27 0.11
CA PHE A 9 -15.12 -18.16 -1.25
C PHE A 9 -15.87 -17.10 -2.08
N LYS A 10 -17.21 -17.05 -1.97
CA LYS A 10 -18.01 -16.01 -2.62
C LYS A 10 -17.69 -14.61 -2.09
N LEU A 11 -17.51 -14.46 -0.78
CA LEU A 11 -17.14 -13.18 -0.17
C LEU A 11 -15.74 -12.71 -0.62
N PHE A 12 -14.77 -13.63 -0.68
CA PHE A 12 -13.44 -13.36 -1.23
C PHE A 12 -13.54 -12.87 -2.69
N PHE A 13 -14.30 -13.55 -3.54
CA PHE A 13 -14.47 -13.17 -4.94
C PHE A 13 -15.13 -11.80 -5.10
N ILE A 14 -16.14 -11.48 -4.29
CA ILE A 14 -16.78 -10.16 -4.29
C ILE A 14 -15.77 -9.08 -3.89
N GLY A 15 -15.00 -9.30 -2.83
CA GLY A 15 -13.96 -8.36 -2.40
C GLY A 15 -12.86 -8.19 -3.46
N PHE A 16 -12.45 -9.27 -4.11
CA PHE A 16 -11.47 -9.24 -5.19
C PHE A 16 -11.97 -8.42 -6.38
N ILE A 17 -13.20 -8.68 -6.85
CA ILE A 17 -13.81 -7.92 -7.96
C ILE A 17 -13.92 -6.44 -7.59
N LEU A 18 -14.36 -6.11 -6.37
CA LEU A 18 -14.42 -4.73 -5.91
C LEU A 18 -13.05 -4.04 -5.89
N MET A 19 -11.99 -4.73 -5.44
CA MET A 19 -10.62 -4.19 -5.52
C MET A 19 -10.19 -3.94 -6.97
N VAL A 20 -10.41 -4.90 -7.87
CA VAL A 20 -10.03 -4.76 -9.27
C VAL A 20 -10.77 -3.58 -9.92
N LEU A 21 -12.07 -3.44 -9.67
CA LEU A 21 -12.86 -2.31 -10.15
C LEU A 21 -12.34 -0.98 -9.60
N GLY A 22 -12.01 -0.91 -8.31
CA GLY A 22 -11.42 0.28 -7.70
C GLY A 22 -10.10 0.69 -8.37
N ILE A 23 -9.21 -0.29 -8.63
CA ILE A 23 -7.94 -0.04 -9.32
C ILE A 23 -8.20 0.49 -10.74
N ILE A 24 -9.10 -0.14 -11.51
CA ILE A 24 -9.43 0.28 -12.86
C ILE A 24 -9.96 1.72 -12.87
N VAL A 25 -10.86 2.08 -11.95
CA VAL A 25 -11.42 3.44 -11.85
C VAL A 25 -10.31 4.47 -11.57
N ILE A 26 -9.41 4.18 -10.62
CA ILE A 26 -8.29 5.07 -10.29
C ILE A 26 -7.34 5.22 -11.49
N MET A 27 -7.01 4.12 -12.18
CA MET A 27 -6.16 4.16 -13.36
C MET A 27 -6.78 4.96 -14.50
N LEU A 28 -8.06 4.76 -14.79
CA LEU A 28 -8.76 5.50 -15.84
C LEU A 28 -8.88 6.98 -15.51
N ALA A 29 -9.15 7.32 -14.25
CA ALA A 29 -9.16 8.72 -13.79
C ALA A 29 -7.78 9.35 -13.98
N SER A 30 -6.72 8.68 -13.50
CA SER A 30 -5.34 9.15 -13.67
C SER A 30 -4.98 9.34 -15.14
N LEU A 31 -5.37 8.41 -16.02
CA LEU A 31 -5.09 8.49 -17.45
C LEU A 31 -5.88 9.61 -18.13
N TYR A 32 -7.13 9.82 -17.75
CA TYR A 32 -7.96 10.91 -18.25
C TYR A 32 -7.37 12.27 -17.87
N PHE A 33 -6.97 12.46 -16.61
CA PHE A 33 -6.31 13.70 -16.18
C PHE A 33 -4.97 13.91 -16.87
N ALA A 34 -4.17 12.85 -17.04
CA ALA A 34 -2.91 12.91 -17.77
C ALA A 34 -3.10 13.34 -19.23
N THR A 35 -4.10 12.78 -19.93
CA THR A 35 -4.31 13.05 -21.36
C THR A 35 -5.03 14.36 -21.65
N THR A 36 -5.89 14.85 -20.75
CA THR A 36 -6.68 16.07 -20.97
C THR A 36 -6.03 17.34 -20.44
N LYS A 37 -5.29 17.27 -19.33
CA LYS A 37 -4.67 18.44 -18.71
C LYS A 37 -3.17 18.53 -18.94
N GLY A 38 -2.52 17.48 -19.44
CA GLY A 38 -1.07 17.43 -19.63
C GLY A 38 -0.24 17.44 -18.33
N GLU A 39 -0.90 17.59 -17.18
CA GLU A 39 -0.30 17.66 -15.85
C GLU A 39 -0.59 16.36 -15.10
N ALA A 40 0.10 15.29 -15.50
CA ALA A 40 0.12 14.04 -14.73
C ALA A 40 1.13 14.18 -13.59
N GLU A 41 0.72 14.79 -12.48
CA GLU A 41 1.56 14.90 -11.29
C GLU A 41 1.60 13.56 -10.53
N VAL A 42 2.55 12.70 -10.88
CA VAL A 42 2.78 11.45 -10.14
C VAL A 42 3.71 11.73 -8.97
N SER A 43 3.20 11.47 -7.77
CA SER A 43 4.02 11.43 -6.55
C SER A 43 4.11 10.00 -6.06
N GLY A 44 5.31 9.58 -5.67
CA GLY A 44 5.58 8.22 -5.24
C GLY A 44 6.64 8.17 -4.14
N GLY A 45 6.86 6.97 -3.61
CA GLY A 45 7.88 6.76 -2.61
C GLY A 45 8.22 5.29 -2.41
N VAL A 46 9.41 5.03 -1.89
CA VAL A 46 9.96 3.70 -1.65
C VAL A 46 10.47 3.63 -0.22
N LEU A 47 10.16 2.54 0.47
CA LEU A 47 10.70 2.22 1.80
C LEU A 47 11.67 1.03 1.68
N PHE A 48 12.96 1.29 1.83
CA PHE A 48 13.97 0.24 1.94
C PHE A 48 14.12 -0.20 3.39
N ILE A 49 14.15 -1.51 3.63
CA ILE A 49 14.33 -2.07 4.97
C ILE A 49 15.69 -2.76 5.00
N PHE A 50 16.70 -2.10 5.58
CA PHE A 50 18.04 -2.67 5.77
C PHE A 50 18.16 -3.20 7.21
N GLY A 51 17.98 -4.51 7.37
CA GLY A 51 17.97 -5.14 8.70
C GLY A 51 16.76 -4.67 9.52
N PHE A 52 16.99 -3.78 10.49
CA PHE A 52 15.94 -3.18 11.32
C PHE A 52 15.74 -1.68 11.08
N ILE A 53 16.54 -1.07 10.19
CA ILE A 53 16.49 0.37 9.91
C ILE A 53 15.70 0.59 8.62
N PRO A 54 14.48 1.14 8.69
CA PRO A 54 13.72 1.56 7.53
C PRO A 54 14.24 2.90 6.99
N ILE A 55 14.42 3.01 5.67
CA ILE A 55 14.89 4.20 4.95
C ILE A 55 13.86 4.54 3.87
N GLY A 56 13.21 5.69 3.99
CA GLY A 56 12.19 6.16 3.06
C GLY A 56 12.73 7.18 2.05
N PHE A 57 12.37 7.04 0.78
CA PHE A 57 12.57 8.04 -0.26
C PHE A 57 11.22 8.42 -0.85
N ALA A 58 10.89 9.71 -0.83
CA ALA A 58 9.69 10.26 -1.47
C ALA A 58 10.10 11.12 -2.68
N PHE A 59 9.29 11.11 -3.73
CA PHE A 59 9.51 11.88 -4.95
C PHE A 59 8.19 12.35 -5.56
N GLY A 60 8.27 13.42 -6.35
CA GLY A 60 7.15 14.05 -7.02
C GLY A 60 6.58 15.29 -6.29
N PRO A 61 5.58 15.96 -6.89
CA PRO A 61 5.09 17.26 -6.42
C PRO A 61 4.52 17.23 -4.99
N HIS A 62 3.98 16.09 -4.56
CA HIS A 62 3.34 15.89 -3.26
C HIS A 62 4.20 15.01 -2.34
N SER A 63 5.53 15.06 -2.51
CA SER A 63 6.49 14.22 -1.78
C SER A 63 6.46 14.43 -0.26
N GLU A 64 6.06 15.61 0.21
CA GLU A 64 5.87 15.91 1.64
C GLU A 64 4.83 14.99 2.31
N TYR A 65 3.67 14.79 1.68
CA TYR A 65 2.64 13.89 2.21
C TYR A 65 3.09 12.43 2.17
N ILE A 66 3.78 12.05 1.09
CA ILE A 66 4.33 10.70 0.95
C ILE A 66 5.41 10.45 2.00
N MET A 67 6.24 11.44 2.30
CA MET A 67 7.28 11.34 3.32
C MET A 67 6.66 11.15 4.71
N VAL A 68 5.62 11.90 5.06
CA VAL A 68 4.88 11.70 6.31
C VAL A 68 4.33 10.27 6.40
N PHE A 69 3.72 9.78 5.32
CA PHE A 69 3.24 8.40 5.25
C PHE A 69 4.37 7.38 5.41
N LEU A 70 5.50 7.57 4.71
CA LEU A 70 6.66 6.69 4.80
C LEU A 70 7.28 6.69 6.19
N ILE A 71 7.30 7.82 6.91
CA ILE A 71 7.78 7.90 8.30
C ILE A 71 6.90 7.05 9.22
N ILE A 72 5.57 7.19 9.10
CA ILE A 72 4.64 6.39 9.90
C ILE A 72 4.83 4.90 9.60
N LEU A 73 4.91 4.55 8.31
CA LEU A 73 5.12 3.16 7.88
C LEU A 73 6.47 2.62 8.37
N ALA A 74 7.52 3.43 8.31
CA ALA A 74 8.85 3.11 8.83
C ALA A 74 8.81 2.79 10.32
N LEU A 75 8.14 3.62 11.13
CA LEU A 75 8.00 3.37 12.57
C LEU A 75 7.27 2.06 12.85
N VAL A 76 6.18 1.78 12.14
CA VAL A 76 5.43 0.52 12.27
C VAL A 76 6.31 -0.67 11.94
N VAL A 77 7.01 -0.62 10.80
CA VAL A 77 7.92 -1.68 10.37
C VAL A 77 9.04 -1.89 11.38
N MET A 78 9.68 -0.81 11.86
CA MET A 78 10.75 -0.88 12.86
C MET A 78 10.29 -1.55 14.15
N VAL A 79 9.11 -1.18 14.67
CA VAL A 79 8.54 -1.78 15.88
C VAL A 79 8.25 -3.26 15.66
N LEU A 80 7.62 -3.62 14.54
CA LEU A 80 7.34 -5.01 14.19
C LEU A 80 8.64 -5.83 14.05
N SER A 81 9.64 -5.30 13.35
CA SER A 81 10.96 -5.94 13.22
C SER A 81 11.64 -6.15 14.56
N PHE A 82 11.52 -5.19 15.48
CA PHE A 82 12.06 -5.33 16.84
C PHE A 82 11.34 -6.43 17.64
N LEU A 83 10.00 -6.44 17.60
CA LEU A 83 9.19 -7.45 18.29
C LEU A 83 9.46 -8.86 17.75
N LEU A 84 9.51 -9.02 16.43
CA LEU A 84 9.82 -10.29 15.77
C LEU A 84 11.21 -10.80 16.15
N ARG A 85 12.20 -9.91 16.19
CA ARG A 85 13.57 -10.27 16.58
C ARG A 85 13.69 -10.65 18.06
N ARG A 86 12.86 -10.06 18.92
CA ARG A 86 12.76 -10.45 20.34
C ARG A 86 12.11 -11.83 20.48
N SER A 87 11.01 -12.06 19.77
CA SER A 87 10.29 -13.34 19.82
C SER A 87 11.12 -14.50 19.28
N ALA A 88 11.94 -14.27 18.26
CA ALA A 88 12.78 -15.31 17.66
C ALA A 88 14.03 -15.68 18.48
N LYS A 89 14.36 -14.91 19.53
CA LYS A 89 15.50 -15.15 20.43
C LYS A 89 15.12 -15.82 21.76
N THR A 90 13.82 -16.03 22.00
CA THR A 90 13.26 -16.87 23.07
C THR A 90 12.94 -18.24 22.51
#